data_AF-A0A1A6GS82-F1
#
_entry.id   AF-A0A1A6GS82-F1
#
_cell.length_a   1.000
_cell.length_b   1.000
_cell.length_c   1.000
_cell.angle_alpha   90.00
_cell.angle_beta   90.00
_cell.angle_gamma   90.00
#
_symmetry.space_group_name_H-M   'P 1'
#
loop_
_entity.id
_entity.type
_entity.pdbx_description
1 polymer ?
#
loop_
_entity_poly.entity_id
_entity_poly.type
_entity_poly.pdbx_seq_one_letter_code
_entity_poly.pdbx_strand_id
1 'polypeptide(L)'
;MLEYFQTTWSVNNGIDSNELLKDFPDELRSDITMHLNKEILQLSLFECASRGCLRSLSLHIKTSFCAPGEYLLRQGDALQAIYFVCSGSMEVLKDSMVLAI
;
A
#
# COMPACT_ATOMS: atom_id res chain seq x y z
N MET A 1 14.92 3.05 13.27
CA MET A 1 15.64 2.75 12.01
C MET A 1 16.04 1.28 11.92
N LEU A 2 16.70 0.68 12.94
CA LEU A 2 17.06 -0.75 12.92
C LEU A 2 15.84 -1.68 12.90
N GLU A 3 14.82 -1.41 13.72
CA GLU A 3 13.59 -2.22 13.77
C GLU A 3 12.80 -2.20 12.46
N TYR A 4 12.68 -1.03 11.82
CA TYR A 4 12.08 -0.89 10.49
C TYR A 4 12.81 -1.78 9.49
N PHE A 5 14.14 -1.65 9.41
CA PHE A 5 14.95 -2.44 8.48
C PHE A 5 14.84 -3.95 8.75
N GLN A 6 14.95 -4.38 10.01
CA GLN A 6 14.83 -5.79 10.39
C GLN A 6 13.45 -6.36 10.07
N THR A 7 12.38 -5.57 10.27
CA THR A 7 11.01 -6.01 10.00
C THR A 7 10.76 -6.07 8.50
N THR A 8 11.08 -5.01 7.76
CA THR A 8 10.93 -5.01 6.29
C THR A 8 11.78 -6.09 5.64
N TRP A 9 13.01 -6.32 6.13
CA TRP A 9 13.84 -7.44 5.67
C TRP A 9 13.22 -8.79 5.99
N SER A 10 12.67 -8.99 7.19
CA SER A 10 12.04 -10.26 7.56
C SER A 10 10.77 -10.55 6.75
N VAL A 11 10.03 -9.52 6.36
CA VAL A 11 8.78 -9.66 5.59
C VAL A 11 9.07 -9.81 4.10
N ASN A 12 9.96 -8.99 3.53
CA ASN A 12 10.20 -8.95 2.09
C ASN A 12 11.47 -9.70 1.66
N ASN A 13 12.26 -10.25 2.58
CA ASN A 13 13.59 -10.83 2.33
C ASN A 13 14.54 -9.88 1.57
N GLY A 14 14.36 -8.56 1.76
CA GLY A 14 15.12 -7.53 1.05
C GLY A 14 14.71 -7.32 -0.41
N ILE A 15 13.60 -7.91 -0.87
CA ILE A 15 13.11 -7.77 -2.24
C ILE A 15 12.18 -6.56 -2.35
N ASP A 16 12.49 -5.65 -3.27
CA ASP A 16 11.54 -4.64 -3.74
C ASP A 16 10.77 -5.19 -4.94
N SER A 17 9.51 -5.55 -4.72
CA SER A 17 8.63 -6.09 -5.75
C SER A 17 8.44 -5.12 -6.92
N ASN A 18 8.48 -3.81 -6.70
CA ASN A 18 8.33 -2.84 -7.78
C ASN A 18 9.56 -2.83 -8.68
N GLU A 19 10.77 -2.86 -8.11
CA GLU A 19 12.01 -2.99 -8.88
C GLU A 19 12.05 -4.31 -9.66
N LEU A 20 11.70 -5.41 -9.01
CA LEU A 20 11.72 -6.75 -9.63
C LEU A 20 10.80 -6.84 -10.85
N LEU A 21 9.67 -6.12 -10.82
CA LEU A 21 8.67 -6.15 -11.88
C LEU A 21 8.94 -5.17 -13.02
N LYS A 22 9.92 -4.27 -12.91
CA LYS A 22 10.21 -3.26 -13.95
C LYS A 22 10.65 -3.87 -15.28
N ASP A 23 11.42 -4.96 -15.22
CA ASP A 23 11.97 -5.60 -16.42
C ASP A 23 10.95 -6.48 -17.14
N PHE A 24 9.77 -6.68 -16.56
CA PHE A 24 8.73 -7.55 -17.12
C PHE A 24 7.90 -6.77 -18.15
N PRO A 25 7.42 -7.43 -19.22
CA PRO A 25 6.45 -6.83 -20.14
C PRO A 25 5.19 -6.35 -19.40
N ASP A 26 4.57 -5.27 -19.89
CA ASP A 26 3.43 -4.63 -19.23
C ASP A 26 2.24 -5.59 -18.99
N GLU A 27 2.00 -6.52 -19.92
CA GLU A 27 0.93 -7.53 -19.80
C GLU A 27 1.17 -8.46 -18.61
N LEU A 28 2.39 -8.98 -18.48
CA LEU A 28 2.77 -9.86 -17.38
C LEU A 28 2.79 -9.11 -16.05
N ARG A 29 3.34 -7.88 -16.06
CA ARG A 29 3.34 -7.01 -14.89
C ARG A 29 1.93 -6.77 -14.38
N SER A 30 1.01 -6.45 -15.28
CA SER A 30 -0.39 -6.21 -14.94
C SER A 30 -1.07 -7.43 -14.35
N ASP A 31 -0.84 -8.62 -14.88
CA ASP A 31 -1.45 -9.84 -14.33
C ASP A 31 -0.89 -10.19 -12.95
N ILE A 32 0.40 -9.96 -12.71
CA ILE A 32 1.02 -10.13 -11.39
C ILE A 32 0.45 -9.10 -10.40
N THR A 33 0.43 -7.81 -10.75
CA THR A 33 -0.07 -6.76 -9.85
C THR A 33 -1.56 -6.88 -9.57
N MET A 34 -2.36 -7.36 -10.54
CA MET A 34 -3.76 -7.70 -10.33
C MET A 34 -3.94 -8.79 -9.26
N HIS A 35 -3.05 -9.79 -9.24
CA HIS A 35 -3.08 -10.84 -8.23
C HIS A 35 -2.64 -10.33 -6.86
N LEU A 36 -1.51 -9.61 -6.80
CA LEU A 36 -0.97 -9.07 -5.55
C LEU A 36 -1.93 -8.10 -4.85
N ASN A 37 -2.62 -7.27 -5.64
CA ASN A 37 -3.51 -6.22 -5.13
C ASN A 37 -4.98 -6.64 -5.10
N LYS A 38 -5.27 -7.94 -5.23
CA LYS A 38 -6.64 -8.46 -5.36
C LYS A 38 -7.55 -8.03 -4.20
N GLU A 39 -7.07 -8.04 -2.97
CA GLU A 39 -7.87 -7.66 -1.79
C GLU A 39 -8.37 -6.21 -1.87
N ILE A 40 -7.50 -5.28 -2.30
CA ILE A 40 -7.86 -3.86 -2.48
C ILE A 40 -8.80 -3.71 -3.68
N LEU A 41 -8.48 -4.35 -4.81
CA LEU A 41 -9.24 -4.22 -6.05
C LEU A 41 -10.64 -4.88 -5.98
N GLN A 42 -10.91 -5.69 -4.96
CA GLN A 42 -12.20 -6.32 -4.70
C GLN A 42 -13.10 -5.54 -3.74
N LEU A 43 -12.64 -4.39 -3.21
CA LEU A 43 -13.49 -3.52 -2.40
C LEU A 43 -14.67 -3.01 -3.22
N SER A 44 -15.81 -2.81 -2.56
CA SER A 44 -17.04 -2.29 -3.19
C SER A 44 -16.85 -0.96 -3.93
N LEU A 45 -15.85 -0.17 -3.51
CA LEU A 45 -15.42 1.04 -4.20
C LEU A 45 -15.11 0.82 -5.69
N PHE A 46 -14.61 -0.37 -6.05
CA PHE A 46 -14.18 -0.72 -7.41
C PHE A 46 -15.15 -1.64 -8.15
N GLU A 47 -16.33 -1.93 -7.60
CA GLU A 47 -17.29 -2.88 -8.18
C GLU A 47 -17.71 -2.51 -9.62
N CYS A 48 -17.87 -1.20 -9.88
CA CYS A 48 -18.24 -0.69 -11.20
C CYS A 48 -17.03 -0.47 -12.14
N ALA A 49 -15.80 -0.73 -11.70
CA ALA A 49 -14.61 -0.49 -12.50
C ALA A 49 -14.43 -1.60 -13.56
N SER A 50 -14.15 -1.20 -14.80
CA SER A 50 -13.86 -2.17 -15.86
C SER A 50 -12.56 -2.93 -15.58
N ARG A 51 -12.42 -4.14 -16.15
CA ARG A 51 -11.18 -4.93 -16.02
C ARG A 51 -9.93 -4.16 -16.47
N GLY A 52 -10.06 -3.34 -17.52
CA GLY A 52 -8.97 -2.48 -18.00
C GLY A 52 -8.59 -1.39 -16.98
N CYS A 53 -9.59 -0.79 -16.32
CA CYS A 53 -9.36 0.17 -15.24
C CYS A 53 -8.66 -0.48 -14.04
N LEU A 54 -9.14 -1.65 -13.59
CA LEU A 54 -8.51 -2.40 -12.49
C LEU A 54 -7.06 -2.77 -12.82
N ARG A 55 -6.78 -3.21 -14.05
CA ARG A 55 -5.41 -3.47 -14.52
C ARG A 55 -4.53 -2.23 -14.42
N SER A 56 -5.01 -1.09 -14.92
CA SER A 56 -4.27 0.17 -14.83
C SER A 56 -4.04 0.62 -13.37
N LEU A 57 -5.05 0.49 -12.51
CA LEU A 57 -4.94 0.82 -11.08
C LEU A 57 -3.93 -0.10 -10.37
N SER A 58 -3.96 -1.40 -10.68
CA SER A 58 -3.08 -2.39 -10.05
C SER A 58 -1.60 -2.06 -10.19
N LEU A 59 -1.20 -1.44 -11.30
CA LEU A 59 0.18 -1.03 -11.57
C LEU A 59 0.65 0.16 -10.71
N HIS A 60 -0.29 0.92 -10.14
CA HIS A 60 0.00 2.14 -9.38
C HIS A 60 -0.12 1.95 -7.86
N ILE A 61 -0.65 0.82 -7.41
CA ILE A 61 -0.73 0.48 -5.99
C ILE A 61 0.66 0.14 -5.48
N LYS A 62 1.05 0.76 -4.36
CA LYS A 62 2.30 0.48 -3.66
C LYS A 62 2.00 0.03 -2.24
N THR A 63 2.73 -0.98 -1.78
CA THR A 63 2.71 -1.43 -0.39
C THR A 63 3.83 -0.73 0.39
N SER A 64 3.53 -0.28 1.60
CA SER A 64 4.51 0.30 2.51
C SER A 64 4.31 -0.27 3.91
N PHE A 65 5.41 -0.45 4.62
CA PHE A 65 5.41 -0.77 6.04
C PHE A 65 5.44 0.52 6.85
N CYS A 66 4.71 0.56 7.96
CA CYS A 66 4.73 1.63 8.94
C CYS A 66 5.02 1.03 10.31
N ALA A 67 6.06 1.49 10.99
CA ALA A 67 6.42 0.96 12.30
C ALA A 67 5.49 1.49 13.41
N PRO A 68 5.34 0.78 14.54
CA PRO A 68 4.63 1.32 15.70
C PRO A 68 5.22 2.67 16.15
N GLY A 69 4.36 3.66 16.36
CA GLY A 69 4.76 5.03 16.73
C GLY A 69 5.25 5.91 15.57
N GLU A 70 5.32 5.37 14.35
CA GLU A 70 5.59 6.14 13.14
C GLU A 70 4.32 6.84 12.63
N TYR A 71 4.47 8.08 12.18
CA TYR A 71 3.36 8.86 11.62
C TYR A 71 3.36 8.73 10.10
N LEU A 72 2.31 8.11 9.55
CA LEU A 72 2.11 8.04 8.10
C LEU A 72 1.81 9.43 7.50
N LEU A 73 1.02 10.24 8.22
CA LEU A 73 0.61 11.59 7.83
C LEU A 73 0.67 12.51 9.05
N ARG A 74 1.02 13.78 8.85
CA ARG A 74 0.95 14.81 9.88
C ARG A 74 -0.12 15.84 9.56
N GLN A 75 -0.69 16.45 10.60
CA GLN A 75 -1.65 17.53 10.43
C GLN A 75 -0.99 18.70 9.70
N GLY A 76 -1.63 19.15 8.62
CA GLY A 76 -1.12 20.20 7.75
C GLY A 76 -0.39 19.70 6.50
N ASP A 77 -0.10 18.40 6.41
CA ASP A 77 0.47 17.82 5.19
C ASP A 77 -0.55 17.80 4.06
N ALA A 78 -0.09 18.06 2.83
CA ALA A 78 -0.89 17.86 1.64
C ALA A 78 -1.03 16.35 1.36
N LEU A 79 -2.27 15.87 1.23
CA LEU A 79 -2.54 14.47 0.96
C LEU A 79 -2.02 14.05 -0.44
N GLN A 80 -1.02 13.18 -0.47
CA GLN A 80 -0.37 12.73 -1.71
C GLN A 80 -0.99 11.44 -2.27
N ALA A 81 -1.63 10.63 -1.42
CA ALA A 81 -2.16 9.33 -1.79
C ALA A 81 -3.37 8.97 -0.91
N ILE A 82 -4.16 8.02 -1.40
CA ILE A 82 -5.19 7.33 -0.63
C ILE A 82 -4.58 6.05 -0.10
N TYR A 83 -4.74 5.80 1.19
CA TYR A 83 -4.14 4.66 1.88
C TYR A 83 -5.22 3.64 2.25
N PHE A 84 -4.85 2.37 2.15
CA PHE A 84 -5.65 1.24 2.61
C PHE A 84 -4.82 0.46 3.64
N VAL A 85 -5.39 0.19 4.81
CA VAL A 85 -4.72 -0.61 5.85
C VAL A 85 -4.95 -2.08 5.55
N CYS A 86 -3.94 -2.75 5.02
CA CYS A 86 -4.02 -4.19 4.70
C CYS A 86 -3.86 -5.07 5.95
N SER A 87 -3.05 -4.63 6.92
CA SER A 87 -2.80 -5.36 8.16
C SER A 87 -2.38 -4.39 9.27
N GLY A 88 -2.75 -4.71 10.51
CA GLY A 88 -2.52 -3.86 11.68
C GLY A 88 -3.66 -2.86 11.93
N SER A 89 -3.40 -1.90 12.80
CA SER A 89 -4.32 -0.81 13.14
C SER A 89 -3.58 0.53 13.13
N MET A 90 -4.31 1.61 12.92
CA MET A 90 -3.77 2.97 12.91
C MET A 90 -4.66 3.89 13.73
N GLU A 91 -4.05 4.78 14.50
CA GLU A 91 -4.79 5.79 15.24
C GLU A 91 -4.77 7.14 14.50
N VAL A 92 -5.91 7.83 14.53
CA VAL A 92 -6.01 9.23 14.06
C VAL A 92 -5.95 10.14 15.28
N LEU A 93 -4.90 10.96 15.33
CA LEU A 93 -4.65 11.89 16.44
C LEU A 93 -4.96 13.34 16.05
N LYS A 94 -5.59 14.09 16.95
CA LYS A 94 -5.73 15.54 16.87
C LYS A 94 -5.54 16.15 18.26
N ASP A 95 -4.63 17.10 18.41
CA ASP A 95 -4.31 17.74 19.69
C ASP A 95 -4.02 16.72 20.81
N SER A 96 -3.28 15.65 20.48
CA SER A 96 -2.97 14.51 21.37
C SER A 96 -4.17 13.67 21.82
N MET A 97 -5.35 13.87 21.22
CA MET A 97 -6.55 13.06 21.44
C MET A 97 -6.74 12.05 20.30
N VAL A 98 -7.04 10.80 20.66
CA VAL A 98 -7.42 9.75 19.70
C VAL A 98 -8.84 10.00 19.21
N LEU A 99 -9.01 10.12 17.91
CA LEU A 99 -10.30 10.33 17.25
C LEU A 99 -10.85 9.07 16.58
N ALA A 100 -9.97 8.19 16.09
CA ALA A 100 -10.34 6.94 15.41
C ALA A 100 -9.22 5.89 15.57
N ILE A 101 -9.60 4.61 15.47
CA ILE A 101 -8.73 3.41 15.46
C ILE A 101 -9.23 2.46 14.37
#